data_AF-A0A1H4NSK9-F1
#
_entry.id   AF-A0A1H4NSK9-F1
#
_cell.length_a   1.000
_cell.length_b   1.000
_cell.length_c   1.000
_cell.angle_alpha   90.00
_cell.angle_beta   90.00
_cell.angle_gamma   90.00
#
_symmetry.space_group_name_H-M   'P 1'
#
loop_
_entity.id
_entity.type
_entity.pdbx_description
1 polymer ?
#
loop_
_entity_poly.entity_id
_entity_poly.type
_entity_poly.pdbx_seq_one_letter_code
_entity_poly.pdbx_strand_id
1 'polypeptide(L)'
;MRTLKNPTVSGRARKLTVLGLAGAALLPLSACGITPLADNYDKRESHDWPRGSEATKDGVAPAWIPAGATDVREVIRTTGAERILKYSGDASGLPAQCKAVPSGAAPSPQPGKDDRRKADDFISEATLSADWWPAGQERKASHYCGKWWVSAANGTVYAFTPEMKTIARHLGKD
;
A
#
# COMPACT_ATOMS: atom_id res chain seq x y z
N MET A 1 28.15 -64.22 30.54
CA MET A 1 28.56 -65.51 29.92
C MET A 1 27.64 -66.63 30.42
N ARG A 2 27.25 -67.54 29.52
CA ARG A 2 26.49 -68.82 29.70
C ARG A 2 24.94 -68.80 29.59
N THR A 3 24.48 -68.72 28.35
CA THR A 3 23.83 -69.80 27.54
C THR A 3 22.56 -70.56 28.03
N LEU A 4 21.47 -70.29 27.28
CA LEU A 4 20.38 -71.13 26.71
C LEU A 4 19.50 -72.06 27.58
N LYS A 5 18.18 -71.91 27.38
CA LYS A 5 17.28 -73.04 27.06
C LYS A 5 15.98 -72.57 26.36
N ASN A 6 15.79 -72.98 25.11
CA ASN A 6 14.46 -73.26 24.52
C ASN A 6 14.23 -74.78 24.59
N PRO A 7 12.97 -75.28 24.63
CA PRO A 7 12.45 -75.91 23.40
C PRO A 7 10.91 -75.93 23.21
N THR A 8 10.53 -76.12 21.92
CA THR A 8 9.36 -76.85 21.33
C THR A 8 7.92 -76.37 21.60
N VAL A 9 7.18 -75.77 20.65
CA VAL A 9 6.61 -76.23 19.33
C VAL A 9 5.29 -77.03 19.45
N SER A 10 4.24 -76.54 18.76
CA SER A 10 3.13 -77.27 18.06
C SER A 10 1.76 -76.66 18.39
N GLY A 11 0.83 -76.32 17.51
CA GLY A 11 0.66 -76.30 16.04
C GLY A 11 -0.37 -75.18 15.74
N ARG A 12 -0.92 -74.92 14.55
CA ARG A 12 -1.20 -75.72 13.37
C ARG A 12 -1.44 -74.72 12.23
N ALA A 13 -0.90 -75.00 11.04
CA ALA A 13 -1.08 -74.16 9.88
C ALA A 13 -2.51 -74.24 9.33
N ARG A 14 -3.05 -73.09 8.91
CA ARG A 14 -3.97 -73.01 7.76
C ARG A 14 -3.62 -71.78 6.95
N LYS A 15 -3.00 -72.01 5.79
CA LYS A 15 -2.86 -71.01 4.74
C LYS A 15 -4.25 -70.69 4.21
N LEU A 16 -4.53 -69.43 3.91
CA LEU A 16 -5.23 -69.00 2.70
C LEU A 16 -5.08 -67.47 2.53
N THR A 17 -4.34 -67.13 1.49
CA THR A 17 -4.12 -65.83 0.90
C THR A 17 -5.45 -65.17 0.52
N VAL A 18 -5.65 -63.90 0.83
CA VAL A 18 -6.56 -63.01 0.09
C VAL A 18 -5.83 -61.69 -0.18
N LEU A 19 -5.71 -61.39 -1.48
CA LEU A 19 -5.29 -60.12 -2.05
C LEU A 19 -6.16 -58.97 -1.55
N GLY A 20 -5.54 -57.81 -1.31
CA GLY A 20 -6.25 -56.57 -1.06
C GLY A 20 -5.31 -55.37 -0.99
N LEU A 21 -4.57 -55.09 -2.06
CA LEU A 21 -3.96 -53.77 -2.26
C LEU A 21 -5.09 -52.78 -2.57
N ALA A 22 -5.64 -52.15 -1.52
CA ALA A 22 -6.39 -50.91 -1.65
C ALA A 22 -5.43 -49.76 -1.33
N GLY A 23 -4.65 -49.34 -2.33
CA GLY A 23 -3.91 -48.09 -2.29
C GLY A 23 -4.90 -46.93 -2.27
N ALA A 24 -5.23 -46.43 -1.09
CA ALA A 24 -5.87 -45.12 -0.95
C ALA A 24 -4.82 -44.07 -1.29
N ALA A 25 -4.78 -43.65 -2.55
CA ALA A 25 -4.04 -42.46 -2.96
C ALA A 25 -4.66 -41.25 -2.27
N LEU A 26 -4.04 -40.81 -1.17
CA LEU A 26 -4.24 -39.46 -0.65
C LEU A 26 -3.67 -38.51 -1.71
N LEU A 27 -4.53 -37.98 -2.58
CA LEU A 27 -4.18 -36.83 -3.38
C LEU A 27 -3.94 -35.68 -2.40
N PRO A 28 -2.71 -35.15 -2.23
CA PRO A 28 -2.58 -33.86 -1.59
C PRO A 28 -3.33 -32.89 -2.50
N LEU A 29 -4.44 -32.33 -2.02
CA LEU A 29 -4.99 -31.13 -2.61
C LEU A 29 -3.87 -30.10 -2.52
N SER A 30 -3.18 -29.88 -3.63
CA SER A 30 -2.32 -28.73 -3.81
C SER A 30 -3.25 -27.52 -3.66
N ALA A 31 -3.33 -27.01 -2.43
CA ALA A 31 -3.94 -25.74 -2.14
C ALA A 31 -3.19 -24.74 -3.03
N CYS A 32 -3.86 -24.33 -4.10
CA CYS A 32 -3.42 -23.24 -4.95
C CYS A 32 -3.17 -22.08 -3.98
N GLY A 33 -1.91 -21.64 -3.90
CA GLY A 33 -1.50 -20.60 -2.97
C GLY A 33 -2.37 -19.37 -3.17
N ILE A 34 -3.29 -19.15 -2.25
CA ILE A 34 -3.96 -17.87 -2.05
C ILE A 34 -2.88 -16.92 -1.55
N THR A 35 -2.15 -16.28 -2.47
CA THR A 35 -1.52 -15.01 -2.15
C THR A 35 -2.62 -14.10 -1.61
N PRO A 36 -2.41 -13.45 -0.44
CA PRO A 36 -3.42 -12.57 0.11
C PRO A 36 -3.71 -11.49 -0.93
N LEU A 37 -4.97 -11.36 -1.35
CA LEU A 37 -5.37 -10.38 -2.38
C LEU A 37 -4.92 -8.95 -2.02
N ALA A 38 -4.72 -8.66 -0.73
CA ALA A 38 -4.21 -7.38 -0.21
C ALA A 38 -2.87 -6.97 -0.86
N ASP A 39 -1.94 -7.89 -1.11
CA ASP A 39 -0.64 -7.58 -1.72
C ASP A 39 -0.78 -6.98 -3.13
N ASN A 40 -1.88 -7.29 -3.82
CA ASN A 40 -2.15 -6.73 -5.14
C ASN A 40 -2.64 -5.28 -5.11
N TYR A 41 -3.17 -4.80 -3.98
CA TYR A 41 -3.69 -3.43 -3.81
C TYR A 41 -2.73 -2.51 -3.05
N ASP A 42 -1.66 -3.07 -2.46
CA ASP A 42 -0.63 -2.30 -1.76
C ASP A 42 0.63 -2.01 -2.59
N LYS A 43 0.50 -2.00 -3.93
CA LYS A 43 1.64 -1.69 -4.80
C LYS A 43 1.98 -0.21 -4.73
N ARG A 44 3.25 0.07 -4.44
CA ARG A 44 3.80 1.41 -4.24
C ARG A 44 5.03 1.62 -5.11
N GLU A 45 5.26 2.87 -5.48
CA GLU A 45 6.49 3.33 -6.11
C GLU A 45 6.98 4.58 -5.38
N SER A 46 8.30 4.69 -5.21
CA SER A 46 8.94 5.82 -4.55
C SER A 46 9.84 6.54 -5.52
N HIS A 47 9.86 7.86 -5.42
CA HIS A 47 10.74 8.71 -6.19
C HIS A 47 11.40 9.76 -5.31
N ASP A 48 12.67 10.05 -5.60
CA ASP A 48 13.45 11.05 -4.90
C ASP A 48 14.20 11.91 -5.93
N TRP A 49 14.12 13.23 -5.75
CA TRP A 49 14.83 14.19 -6.58
C TRP A 49 15.54 15.23 -5.72
N PRO A 50 16.81 15.57 -6.04
CA PRO A 50 17.51 16.65 -5.37
C PRO A 50 16.82 18.02 -5.53
N ARG A 51 16.18 18.27 -6.68
CA ARG A 51 15.54 19.56 -7.01
C ARG A 51 14.15 19.43 -7.62
N GLY A 52 13.31 20.43 -7.38
CA GLY A 52 11.97 20.55 -7.97
C GLY A 52 11.97 20.58 -9.49
N SER A 53 12.94 21.26 -10.12
CA SER A 53 13.09 21.29 -11.58
C SER A 53 13.29 19.89 -12.20
N GLU A 54 13.90 18.97 -11.45
CA GLU A 54 14.12 17.58 -11.90
C GLU A 54 12.85 16.76 -11.67
N ALA A 55 12.19 16.94 -10.53
CA ALA A 55 10.93 16.27 -10.20
C ALA A 55 9.81 16.54 -11.21
N THR A 56 9.72 17.76 -11.73
CA THR A 56 8.63 18.17 -12.64
C THR A 56 8.91 17.92 -14.13
N LYS A 57 10.12 17.53 -14.51
CA LYS A 57 10.58 17.51 -15.92
C LYS A 57 9.74 16.60 -16.81
N ASP A 58 9.37 15.42 -16.31
CA ASP A 58 8.64 14.40 -17.06
C ASP A 58 7.17 14.27 -16.61
N GLY A 59 6.69 15.22 -15.81
CA GLY A 59 5.32 15.24 -15.30
C GLY A 59 5.01 14.16 -14.26
N VAL A 60 6.03 13.47 -13.73
CA VAL A 60 5.86 12.50 -12.63
C VAL A 60 5.37 13.23 -11.39
N ALA A 61 6.16 14.17 -10.87
CA ALA A 61 5.76 15.04 -9.77
C ALA A 61 4.89 16.21 -10.28
N PRO A 62 4.01 16.78 -9.43
CA PRO A 62 3.10 17.82 -9.87
C PRO A 62 3.81 19.15 -10.19
N ALA A 63 3.40 19.78 -11.29
CA ALA A 63 4.00 21.01 -11.81
C ALA A 63 3.88 22.26 -10.90
N TRP A 64 3.13 22.18 -9.80
CA TRP A 64 3.04 23.28 -8.82
C TRP A 64 4.25 23.31 -7.87
N ILE A 65 5.09 22.27 -7.84
CA ILE A 65 6.32 22.27 -7.05
C ILE A 65 7.28 23.33 -7.61
N PRO A 66 7.80 24.24 -6.77
CA PRO A 66 8.75 25.25 -7.23
C PRO A 66 10.02 24.62 -7.81
N ALA A 67 10.54 25.16 -8.91
CA ALA A 67 11.75 24.65 -9.54
C ALA A 67 12.96 24.62 -8.57
N GLY A 68 13.03 25.59 -7.65
CA GLY A 68 14.07 25.70 -6.62
C GLY A 68 13.83 24.87 -5.35
N ALA A 69 12.73 24.10 -5.25
CA ALA A 69 12.51 23.19 -4.14
C ALA A 69 13.65 22.16 -4.06
N THR A 70 13.95 21.67 -2.86
CA THR A 70 14.98 20.65 -2.62
C THR A 70 14.44 19.48 -1.81
N ASP A 71 15.14 18.33 -1.83
CA ASP A 71 14.74 17.11 -1.13
C ASP A 71 13.29 16.70 -1.45
N VAL A 72 12.97 16.66 -2.75
CA VAL A 72 11.64 16.30 -3.23
C VAL A 72 11.50 14.80 -3.15
N ARG A 73 10.52 14.31 -2.41
CA ARG A 73 10.25 12.87 -2.26
C ARG A 73 8.79 12.59 -2.46
N GLU A 74 8.50 11.44 -3.04
CA GLU A 74 7.14 11.02 -3.32
C GLU A 74 6.97 9.51 -3.13
N VAL A 75 5.84 9.11 -2.58
CA VAL A 75 5.33 7.74 -2.65
C VAL A 75 3.97 7.75 -3.35
N ILE A 76 3.82 6.87 -4.33
CA ILE A 76 2.61 6.73 -5.16
C ILE A 76 2.03 5.34 -4.93
N ARG A 77 0.70 5.23 -4.74
CA ARG A 77 0.01 3.96 -4.88
C ARG A 77 -0.28 3.70 -6.36
N THR A 78 0.45 2.78 -6.98
CA THR A 78 0.32 2.48 -8.42
C THR A 78 -0.97 1.73 -8.78
N THR A 79 -1.70 1.26 -7.77
CA THR A 79 -2.97 0.54 -7.86
C THR A 79 -4.18 1.38 -7.42
N GLY A 80 -3.93 2.61 -6.97
CA GLY A 80 -4.95 3.50 -6.44
C GLY A 80 -4.75 4.94 -6.89
N ALA A 81 -5.34 5.86 -6.12
CA ALA A 81 -5.25 7.30 -6.37
C ALA A 81 -4.29 8.02 -5.43
N GLU A 82 -3.93 7.38 -4.30
CA GLU A 82 -3.18 8.04 -3.24
C GLU A 82 -1.74 8.30 -3.61
N ARG A 83 -1.27 9.49 -3.20
CA ARG A 83 0.11 9.92 -3.28
C ARG A 83 0.41 10.76 -2.06
N ILE A 84 1.59 10.58 -1.49
CA ILE A 84 2.17 11.46 -0.48
C ILE A 84 3.46 12.04 -1.02
N LEU A 85 3.70 13.32 -0.75
CA LEU A 85 4.86 14.04 -1.27
C LEU A 85 5.40 15.00 -0.21
N LYS A 86 6.71 15.20 -0.20
CA LYS A 86 7.33 16.30 0.53
C LYS A 86 8.38 17.03 -0.30
N TYR A 87 8.71 18.25 0.11
CA TYR A 87 9.94 18.94 -0.27
C TYR A 87 10.32 19.98 0.80
N SER A 88 11.58 20.42 0.78
CA SER A 88 12.04 21.52 1.65
C SER A 88 11.61 22.87 1.07
N GLY A 89 10.89 23.65 1.87
CA GLY A 89 10.32 24.94 1.50
C GLY A 89 9.23 25.40 2.45
N ASP A 90 8.49 26.45 2.07
CA ASP A 90 7.39 26.98 2.86
C ASP A 90 6.18 27.35 1.99
N ALA A 91 5.08 27.73 2.63
CA ALA A 91 3.83 28.07 1.95
C ALA A 91 3.93 29.32 1.06
N SER A 92 4.87 30.24 1.30
CA SER A 92 5.05 31.43 0.46
C SER A 92 5.61 31.08 -0.92
N GLY A 93 6.27 29.92 -1.04
CA GLY A 93 6.68 29.36 -2.32
C GLY A 93 5.55 28.68 -3.11
N LEU A 94 4.36 28.52 -2.53
CA LEU A 94 3.23 27.93 -3.25
C LEU A 94 2.71 28.90 -4.32
N PRO A 95 2.41 28.40 -5.53
CA PRO A 95 1.98 29.26 -6.62
C PRO A 95 0.52 29.71 -6.42
N ALA A 96 0.15 30.85 -6.99
CA ALA A 96 -1.12 31.54 -6.73
C ALA A 96 -2.39 30.71 -7.05
N GLN A 97 -2.29 29.68 -7.90
CA GLN A 97 -3.40 28.76 -8.17
C GLN A 97 -3.73 27.83 -6.99
N CYS A 98 -2.83 27.69 -6.01
CA CYS A 98 -3.10 26.96 -4.79
C CYS A 98 -4.07 27.76 -3.91
N LYS A 99 -5.22 27.17 -3.62
CA LYS A 99 -6.29 27.85 -2.87
C LYS A 99 -6.15 27.55 -1.39
N ALA A 100 -6.32 28.54 -0.52
CA ALA A 100 -6.41 28.28 0.91
C ALA A 100 -7.61 27.35 1.22
N VAL A 101 -7.43 26.42 2.16
CA VAL A 101 -8.52 25.62 2.72
C VAL A 101 -8.76 26.00 4.18
N PRO A 102 -10.01 25.93 4.67
CA PRO A 102 -10.29 26.16 6.07
C PRO A 102 -9.48 25.21 6.97
N SER A 103 -9.02 25.70 8.10
CA SER A 103 -8.34 24.87 9.09
C SER A 103 -9.27 23.73 9.54
N GLY A 104 -8.75 22.50 9.58
CA GLY A 104 -9.51 21.31 9.95
C GLY A 104 -10.43 20.77 8.86
N ALA A 105 -10.40 21.31 7.64
CA ALA A 105 -11.10 20.71 6.52
C ALA A 105 -10.55 19.30 6.24
N ALA A 106 -11.44 18.30 6.21
CA ALA A 106 -11.06 16.95 5.84
C ALA A 106 -10.65 16.90 4.36
N PRO A 107 -9.57 16.18 4.01
CA PRO A 107 -9.24 15.95 2.63
C PRO A 107 -10.39 15.30 1.87
N SER A 108 -10.84 15.95 0.81
CA SER A 108 -11.85 15.43 -0.10
C SER A 108 -11.38 15.72 -1.52
N PRO A 109 -11.17 14.70 -2.36
CA PRO A 109 -10.75 14.96 -3.72
C PRO A 109 -11.85 15.73 -4.45
N GLN A 110 -11.43 16.61 -5.36
CA GLN A 110 -12.33 17.22 -6.32
C GLN A 110 -11.99 16.64 -7.70
N PRO A 111 -12.59 15.50 -8.08
CA PRO A 111 -12.42 14.93 -9.40
C PRO A 111 -12.77 15.99 -10.46
N GLY A 112 -12.04 15.97 -11.59
CA GLY A 112 -12.35 16.86 -12.72
C GLY A 112 -13.76 16.58 -13.27
N LYS A 113 -14.32 17.52 -14.03
CA LYS A 113 -15.68 17.38 -14.60
C LYS A 113 -15.87 16.10 -15.43
N ASP A 114 -14.80 15.59 -16.03
CA ASP A 114 -14.79 14.40 -16.88
C ASP A 114 -14.36 13.12 -16.12
N ASP A 115 -14.04 13.24 -14.83
CA ASP A 115 -13.74 12.09 -13.98
C ASP A 115 -15.04 11.42 -13.52
N ARG A 116 -15.11 10.10 -13.68
CA ARG A 116 -16.29 9.33 -13.25
C ARG A 116 -16.35 9.14 -11.73
N ARG A 117 -15.23 9.34 -11.04
CA ARG A 117 -15.14 9.24 -9.58
C ARG A 117 -15.78 10.47 -8.95
N LYS A 118 -16.39 10.28 -7.79
CA LYS A 118 -17.03 11.33 -6.98
C LYS A 118 -16.23 11.54 -5.71
N ALA A 119 -16.34 12.72 -5.10
CA ALA A 119 -15.71 13.01 -3.81
C ALA A 119 -16.02 11.93 -2.75
N ASP A 120 -17.26 11.44 -2.73
CA ASP A 120 -17.72 10.38 -1.81
C ASP A 120 -17.10 9.00 -2.06
N ASP A 121 -16.37 8.80 -3.16
CA ASP A 121 -15.69 7.54 -3.47
C ASP A 121 -14.34 7.40 -2.76
N PHE A 122 -13.92 8.41 -1.99
CA PHE A 122 -12.60 8.49 -1.39
C PHE A 122 -12.63 8.58 0.13
N ILE A 123 -11.55 8.12 0.76
CA ILE A 123 -11.30 8.30 2.19
C ILE A 123 -10.42 9.53 2.42
N SER A 124 -10.64 10.23 3.53
CA SER A 124 -9.90 11.45 3.85
C SER A 124 -8.55 11.21 4.52
N GLU A 125 -8.30 9.97 4.97
CA GLU A 125 -7.11 9.60 5.71
C GLU A 125 -6.03 9.03 4.80
N ALA A 126 -4.77 9.29 5.14
CA ALA A 126 -3.65 8.68 4.47
C ALA A 126 -3.58 7.18 4.80
N THR A 127 -3.43 6.35 3.77
CA THR A 127 -3.11 4.91 3.92
C THR A 127 -1.68 4.60 3.52
N LEU A 128 -1.05 5.47 2.73
CA LEU A 128 0.38 5.46 2.50
C LEU A 128 1.13 5.92 3.74
N SER A 129 2.35 5.40 3.88
CA SER A 129 3.26 5.71 4.97
C SER A 129 4.68 5.83 4.43
N ALA A 130 5.47 6.73 5.00
CA ALA A 130 6.90 6.84 4.80
C ALA A 130 7.54 7.30 6.11
N ASP A 131 8.84 7.05 6.29
CA ASP A 131 9.63 7.51 7.45
C ASP A 131 9.59 9.04 7.62
N TRP A 132 9.47 9.76 6.50
CA TRP A 132 9.37 11.21 6.46
C TRP A 132 7.94 11.77 6.49
N TRP A 133 6.91 10.91 6.48
CA TRP A 133 5.50 11.34 6.51
C TRP A 133 4.95 11.28 7.95
N PRO A 134 4.70 12.42 8.61
CA PRO A 134 4.16 12.42 9.96
C PRO A 134 2.76 11.82 9.99
N ALA A 135 2.43 11.08 11.06
CA ALA A 135 1.08 10.59 11.28
C ALA A 135 0.07 11.77 11.33
N GLY A 136 -1.05 11.65 10.61
CA GLY A 136 -2.09 12.67 10.56
C GLY A 136 -1.73 13.93 9.76
N GLN A 137 -0.66 13.90 8.96
CA GLN A 137 -0.19 15.08 8.23
C GLN A 137 -1.22 15.60 7.22
N GLU A 138 -2.00 14.72 6.60
CA GLU A 138 -3.08 15.05 5.67
C GLU A 138 -4.13 16.00 6.27
N ARG A 139 -4.37 15.91 7.58
CA ARG A 139 -5.35 16.75 8.29
C ARG A 139 -4.86 18.18 8.55
N LYS A 140 -3.57 18.46 8.31
CA LYS A 140 -2.96 19.77 8.52
C LYS A 140 -2.95 20.63 7.26
N ALA A 141 -3.58 20.16 6.19
CA ALA A 141 -3.65 20.88 4.93
C ALA A 141 -4.21 22.30 5.14
N SER A 142 -3.50 23.26 4.57
CA SER A 142 -3.88 24.68 4.56
C SER A 142 -4.08 25.20 3.13
N HIS A 143 -3.66 24.43 2.13
CA HIS A 143 -3.83 24.76 0.72
C HIS A 143 -4.33 23.56 -0.09
N TYR A 144 -4.99 23.83 -1.21
CA TYR A 144 -5.40 22.88 -2.22
C TYR A 144 -4.79 23.26 -3.56
N CYS A 145 -3.85 22.44 -4.05
CA CYS A 145 -3.09 22.65 -5.27
C CYS A 145 -3.49 21.60 -6.34
N GLY A 146 -4.50 21.92 -7.14
CA GLY A 146 -5.01 21.00 -8.17
C GLY A 146 -5.82 19.85 -7.57
N LYS A 147 -5.17 18.72 -7.27
CA LYS A 147 -5.75 17.58 -6.52
C LYS A 147 -5.11 17.35 -5.14
N TRP A 148 -4.11 18.16 -4.82
CA TRP A 148 -3.23 17.97 -3.68
C TRP A 148 -3.68 18.80 -2.49
N TRP A 149 -3.81 18.15 -1.34
CA TRP A 149 -3.97 18.76 -0.03
C TRP A 149 -2.59 19.05 0.53
N VAL A 150 -2.25 20.34 0.64
CA VAL A 150 -0.90 20.81 0.90
C VAL A 150 -0.83 21.53 2.25
N SER A 151 0.21 21.24 3.01
CA SER A 151 0.55 21.88 4.28
C SER A 151 2.02 22.24 4.29
N ALA A 152 2.40 23.28 5.02
CA ALA A 152 3.79 23.67 5.22
C ALA A 152 4.05 23.85 6.71
N ALA A 153 5.12 23.24 7.21
CA ALA A 153 5.57 23.38 8.60
C ALA A 153 7.07 23.13 8.70
N ASN A 154 7.76 23.92 9.53
CA ASN A 154 9.18 23.72 9.85
C ASN A 154 10.10 23.62 8.61
N GLY A 155 9.87 24.47 7.60
CA GLY A 155 10.66 24.46 6.36
C GLY A 155 10.44 23.23 5.49
N THR A 156 9.38 22.47 5.72
CA THR A 156 8.95 21.35 4.85
C THR A 156 7.52 21.58 4.38
N VAL A 157 7.30 21.36 3.10
CA VAL A 157 5.97 21.27 2.51
C VAL A 157 5.62 19.80 2.34
N TYR A 158 4.41 19.43 2.74
CA TYR A 158 3.82 18.12 2.59
C TYR A 158 2.57 18.22 1.71
N ALA A 159 2.37 17.22 0.85
CA ALA A 159 1.22 17.16 -0.02
C ALA A 159 0.63 15.73 -0.04
N PHE A 160 -0.69 15.66 -0.04
CA PHE A 160 -1.47 14.43 0.01
C PHE A 160 -2.54 14.43 -1.09
N THR A 161 -2.77 13.28 -1.71
CA THR A 161 -3.97 13.03 -2.53
C THR A 161 -4.76 11.86 -1.94
N PRO A 162 -6.08 11.97 -1.74
CA PRO A 162 -6.90 10.92 -1.13
C PRO A 162 -6.93 9.58 -1.88
N GLU A 163 -7.12 8.49 -1.16
CA GLU A 163 -7.32 7.14 -1.73
C GLU A 163 -8.80 6.83 -1.99
N MET A 164 -9.08 5.98 -2.97
CA MET A 164 -10.40 5.43 -3.23
C MET A 164 -10.80 4.44 -2.11
N LYS A 165 -12.03 4.55 -1.61
CA LYS A 165 -12.62 3.63 -0.63
C LYS A 165 -12.53 2.17 -1.04
N THR A 166 -12.64 1.87 -2.34
CA THR A 166 -12.49 0.51 -2.88
C THR A 166 -11.13 -0.07 -2.61
N ILE A 167 -10.07 0.70 -2.83
CA ILE A 167 -8.68 0.29 -2.57
C ILE A 167 -8.43 0.23 -1.07
N ALA A 168 -8.84 1.26 -0.34
CA ALA A 168 -8.65 1.34 1.11
C ALA A 168 -9.25 0.13 1.85
N ARG A 169 -10.46 -0.32 1.48
CA ARG A 169 -11.08 -1.55 2.00
C ARG A 169 -10.21 -2.79 1.80
N HIS A 170 -9.54 -2.91 0.66
CA HIS A 170 -8.63 -4.03 0.40
C HIS A 170 -7.35 -3.96 1.23
N LEU A 171 -6.99 -2.77 1.73
CA LEU A 171 -5.89 -2.56 2.67
C LEU A 171 -6.32 -2.72 4.13
N GLY A 172 -7.61 -2.96 4.41
CA GLY A 172 -8.17 -2.95 5.77
C GLY A 172 -8.18 -1.56 6.40
N LYS A 173 -8.36 -0.51 5.58
CA LYS A 173 -8.43 0.89 5.98
C LYS A 173 -9.79 1.43 5.52
N ASP A 174 -10.71 1.68 6.45
CA ASP A 174 -12.08 2.12 6.17
C ASP A 174 -12.33 3.54 6.69
#